data_AF-A0A6I2MRM1-F1
#
_entry.id   AF-A0A6I2MRM1-F1
#
_cell.length_a   1.000
_cell.length_b   1.000
_cell.length_c   1.000
_cell.angle_alpha   90.00
_cell.angle_beta   90.00
_cell.angle_gamma   90.00
#
_symmetry.space_group_name_H-M   'P 1'
#
loop_
_entity.id
_entity.type
_entity.pdbx_description
1 polymer ?
#
loop_
_entity_poly.entity_id
_entity_poly.type
_entity_poly.pdbx_seq_one_letter_code
_entity_poly.pdbx_strand_id
1 'polypeptide(L)'
;MVSIMIIPLVLGIVFENRRLSSNWKRIALIISSALLLSTFAFIPSKGEDDYSFEHHIEMWPYFFIFIFVIISMAYHEKKIIPQLTEGITLLQSISIIYWIMDIGFLDKTSTLTYILIVIGLFFCIVSFIHAFTYLNLTRSSRLFLSIWSSLIMILFGIDHIYRVYKFTYFIDYKMLNDALNILQYFLLGVSLMYIFQNFYMLFPYLPDKYRPYGKDQMKDIRDTNKMHIKRYSREQIKKTDSFLALIFSGGIYYANYSYHIMPRHTAIWLVFWIFPTFLWIKAVIFTKTLKPIN
;
A
#
# COMPACT_ATOMS: atom_id res chain seq x y z
N MET A 1 -11.63 -6.39 -21.82
CA MET A 1 -11.89 -5.50 -20.65
C MET A 1 -10.63 -5.13 -19.89
N VAL A 2 -9.71 -6.06 -19.58
CA VAL A 2 -8.45 -5.73 -18.87
C VAL A 2 -7.62 -4.67 -19.61
N SER A 3 -7.65 -4.67 -20.94
CA SER A 3 -6.94 -3.68 -21.77
C SER A 3 -7.33 -2.22 -21.49
N ILE A 4 -8.63 -1.92 -21.27
CA ILE A 4 -9.07 -0.54 -21.02
C ILE A 4 -8.77 -0.09 -19.58
N MET A 5 -8.77 -1.03 -18.64
CA MET A 5 -8.54 -0.76 -17.21
C MET A 5 -7.06 -0.55 -16.85
N ILE A 6 -6.15 -0.81 -17.81
CA ILE A 6 -4.75 -0.38 -17.69
C ILE A 6 -4.65 1.15 -17.62
N ILE A 7 -5.51 1.88 -18.31
CA ILE A 7 -5.48 3.35 -18.34
C ILE A 7 -5.63 3.93 -16.91
N PRO A 8 -6.71 3.64 -16.14
CA PRO A 8 -6.81 4.14 -14.77
C PRO A 8 -5.67 3.68 -13.87
N LEU A 9 -5.15 2.45 -14.05
CA LEU A 9 -3.99 1.97 -13.31
C LEU A 9 -2.74 2.82 -13.58
N VAL A 10 -2.41 3.07 -14.85
CA VAL A 10 -1.30 3.93 -15.24
C VAL A 10 -1.50 5.35 -14.72
N LEU A 11 -2.72 5.89 -14.79
CA LEU A 11 -3.06 7.19 -14.23
C LEU A 11 -2.82 7.24 -12.71
N GLY A 12 -3.11 6.15 -11.98
CA GLY A 12 -2.81 6.03 -10.56
C GLY A 12 -1.31 6.13 -10.26
N ILE A 13 -0.47 5.44 -11.05
CA ILE A 13 1.00 5.52 -10.92
C ILE A 13 1.49 6.93 -11.26
N VAL A 14 0.98 7.54 -12.33
CA VAL A 14 1.32 8.91 -12.73
C VAL A 14 0.94 9.93 -11.65
N PHE A 15 -0.26 9.79 -11.09
CA PHE A 15 -0.76 10.64 -10.01
C PHE A 15 0.18 10.58 -8.80
N GLU A 16 0.58 9.38 -8.39
CA GLU A 16 1.47 9.21 -7.23
C GLU A 16 2.88 9.74 -7.51
N ASN A 17 3.44 9.49 -8.71
CA ASN A 17 4.71 10.11 -9.12
C ASN A 17 4.63 11.65 -9.13
N ARG A 18 3.50 12.22 -9.57
CA ARG A 18 3.28 13.67 -9.58
C ARG A 18 3.25 14.25 -8.18
N ARG A 19 2.64 13.54 -7.23
CA ARG A 19 2.63 13.91 -5.81
C ARG A 19 4.04 13.89 -5.21
N LEU A 20 4.91 12.96 -5.63
CA LEU A 20 6.27 12.82 -5.09
C LEU A 20 7.28 13.82 -5.66
N SER A 21 7.22 14.12 -6.97
CA SER A 21 8.25 14.93 -7.64
C SER A 21 7.83 16.33 -8.06
N SER A 22 6.54 16.60 -8.12
CA SER A 22 5.92 17.79 -8.72
C SER A 22 6.38 18.23 -10.12
N ASN A 23 7.26 17.46 -10.79
CA ASN A 23 7.93 17.84 -12.02
C ASN A 23 7.52 16.92 -13.17
N TRP A 24 6.70 17.44 -14.07
CA TRP A 24 6.20 16.73 -15.25
C TRP A 24 7.31 16.24 -16.19
N LYS A 25 8.44 16.97 -16.31
CA LYS A 25 9.56 16.54 -17.15
C LYS A 25 10.17 15.23 -16.64
N ARG A 26 10.28 15.08 -15.31
CA ARG A 26 10.80 13.85 -14.71
C ARG A 26 9.83 12.68 -14.90
N ILE A 27 8.53 12.92 -14.75
CA ILE A 27 7.50 11.89 -14.95
C ILE A 27 7.51 11.43 -16.42
N ALA A 28 7.59 12.35 -17.37
CA ALA A 28 7.71 12.04 -18.79
C ALA A 28 8.97 11.20 -19.08
N LEU A 29 10.11 11.55 -18.48
CA LEU A 29 11.34 10.76 -18.59
C LEU A 29 11.14 9.33 -18.07
N ILE A 30 10.54 9.17 -16.88
CA ILE A 30 10.29 7.84 -16.29
C ILE A 30 9.36 7.02 -17.19
N ILE A 31 8.28 7.61 -17.70
CA ILE A 31 7.33 6.94 -18.62
C ILE A 31 8.05 6.53 -19.89
N SER A 32 8.83 7.42 -20.51
CA SER A 32 9.58 7.11 -21.74
C SER A 32 10.60 6.00 -21.51
N SER A 33 11.35 6.04 -20.40
CA SER A 33 12.29 4.98 -20.03
C SER A 33 11.56 3.66 -19.79
N ALA A 34 10.40 3.68 -19.13
CA ALA A 34 9.59 2.48 -18.89
C ALA A 34 9.05 1.90 -20.20
N LEU A 35 8.56 2.75 -21.12
CA LEU A 35 8.12 2.33 -22.45
C LEU A 35 9.27 1.66 -23.22
N LEU A 36 10.45 2.28 -23.27
CA LEU A 36 11.61 1.73 -23.97
C LEU A 36 12.03 0.37 -23.39
N LEU A 37 12.20 0.28 -22.07
CA LEU A 37 12.60 -0.98 -21.42
C LEU A 37 11.49 -2.03 -21.47
N SER A 38 10.21 -1.63 -21.56
CA SER A 38 9.12 -2.59 -21.68
C SER A 38 9.11 -3.36 -22.99
N THR A 39 9.84 -2.89 -24.02
CA THR A 39 10.00 -3.63 -25.27
C THR A 39 10.75 -4.96 -25.08
N PHE A 40 11.48 -5.13 -23.98
CA PHE A 40 12.05 -6.43 -23.62
C PHE A 40 11.00 -7.52 -23.39
N ALA A 41 9.73 -7.15 -23.18
CA ALA A 41 8.63 -8.10 -23.14
C ALA A 41 8.49 -8.91 -24.43
N PHE A 42 8.97 -8.42 -25.58
CA PHE A 42 8.89 -9.09 -26.89
C PHE A 42 10.05 -10.05 -27.17
N ILE A 43 11.02 -10.18 -26.24
CA ILE A 43 12.10 -11.16 -26.38
C ILE A 43 11.52 -12.56 -26.17
N PRO A 44 11.78 -13.52 -27.08
CA PRO A 44 11.31 -14.90 -26.94
C PRO A 44 11.85 -15.53 -25.66
N SER A 45 10.97 -16.26 -24.95
CA SER A 45 11.38 -16.94 -23.72
C SER A 45 12.15 -18.23 -24.03
N LYS A 46 13.08 -18.65 -23.15
CA LYS A 46 13.91 -19.86 -23.36
C LYS A 46 13.12 -21.17 -23.45
N GLY A 47 11.83 -21.17 -23.10
CA GLY A 47 10.94 -22.33 -23.17
C GLY A 47 9.81 -22.17 -24.18
N GLU A 48 9.92 -21.21 -25.10
CA GLU A 48 8.94 -20.97 -26.14
C GLU A 48 9.39 -21.68 -27.42
N ASP A 49 8.70 -22.78 -27.74
CA ASP A 49 9.01 -23.61 -28.91
C ASP A 49 8.52 -22.94 -30.22
N ASP A 50 7.45 -22.14 -30.15
CA ASP A 50 6.93 -21.30 -31.26
C ASP A 50 6.55 -19.91 -30.73
N TYR A 51 7.00 -18.86 -31.42
CA TYR A 51 6.88 -17.48 -30.96
C TYR A 51 5.44 -16.98 -31.07
N SER A 52 4.79 -16.70 -29.94
CA SER A 52 3.43 -16.17 -29.90
C SER A 52 3.43 -14.65 -29.74
N PHE A 53 3.42 -13.93 -30.86
CA PHE A 53 3.34 -12.47 -30.86
C PHE A 53 2.11 -11.94 -30.10
N GLU A 54 0.97 -12.63 -30.21
CA GLU A 54 -0.26 -12.29 -29.48
C GLU A 54 -0.04 -12.33 -27.96
N HIS A 55 0.61 -13.39 -27.46
CA HIS A 55 0.93 -13.51 -26.04
C HIS A 55 1.85 -12.38 -25.56
N HIS A 56 2.86 -12.02 -26.35
CA HIS A 56 3.76 -10.91 -26.03
C HIS A 56 3.03 -9.55 -26.00
N ILE A 57 2.08 -9.31 -26.91
CA ILE A 57 1.23 -8.09 -26.87
C ILE A 57 0.38 -8.06 -25.61
N GLU A 58 -0.23 -9.19 -25.22
CA GLU A 58 -1.04 -9.26 -23.99
C GLU A 58 -0.22 -9.03 -22.73
N MET A 59 1.02 -9.52 -22.69
CA MET A 59 1.92 -9.35 -21.55
C MET A 59 2.54 -7.95 -21.44
N TRP A 60 2.73 -7.27 -22.59
CA TRP A 60 3.48 -6.02 -22.68
C TRP A 60 3.01 -4.94 -21.70
N PRO A 61 1.70 -4.66 -21.51
CA PRO A 61 1.26 -3.65 -20.56
C PRO A 61 1.59 -3.98 -19.10
N TYR A 62 1.56 -5.25 -18.70
CA TYR A 62 1.96 -5.66 -17.35
C TYR A 62 3.45 -5.45 -17.13
N PHE A 63 4.25 -5.78 -18.13
CA PHE A 63 5.69 -5.57 -18.10
C PHE A 63 6.04 -4.07 -18.08
N PHE A 64 5.32 -3.25 -18.83
CA PHE A 64 5.40 -1.80 -18.76
C PHE A 64 5.09 -1.27 -17.36
N ILE A 65 3.98 -1.68 -16.74
CA ILE A 65 3.61 -1.28 -15.38
C ILE A 65 4.70 -1.68 -14.37
N PHE A 66 5.20 -2.92 -14.47
CA PHE A 66 6.24 -3.43 -13.58
C PHE A 66 7.52 -2.58 -13.66
N ILE A 67 8.01 -2.33 -14.86
CA ILE A 67 9.18 -1.48 -15.08
C ILE A 67 8.91 -0.05 -14.64
N PHE A 68 7.74 0.50 -14.94
CA PHE A 68 7.37 1.86 -14.55
C PHE A 68 7.46 2.03 -13.03
N VAL A 69 6.90 1.09 -12.26
CA VAL A 69 6.99 1.12 -10.79
C VAL A 69 8.44 1.02 -10.30
N ILE A 70 9.26 0.13 -10.89
CA ILE A 70 10.68 -0.03 -10.50
C ILE A 70 11.48 1.26 -10.74
N ILE A 71 11.35 1.87 -11.92
CA ILE A 71 12.05 3.11 -12.23
C ILE A 71 11.56 4.24 -11.32
N SER A 72 10.24 4.35 -11.13
CA SER A 72 9.65 5.32 -10.20
C SER A 72 10.22 5.17 -8.79
N MET A 73 10.40 3.94 -8.31
CA MET A 73 11.03 3.67 -7.02
C MET A 73 12.49 4.13 -6.96
N ALA A 74 13.29 3.78 -7.97
CA ALA A 74 14.69 4.18 -8.03
C ALA A 74 14.85 5.72 -8.02
N TYR A 75 13.97 6.45 -8.70
CA TYR A 75 14.01 7.92 -8.76
C TYR A 75 13.48 8.61 -7.50
N HIS A 76 12.68 7.93 -6.68
CA HIS A 76 11.94 8.52 -5.55
C HIS A 76 12.12 7.80 -4.22
N GLU A 77 13.11 6.92 -4.07
CA GLU A 77 13.36 6.08 -2.88
C GLU A 77 13.15 6.82 -1.55
N LYS A 78 13.73 8.00 -1.38
CA LYS A 78 13.63 8.80 -0.14
C LYS A 78 12.24 9.41 0.11
N LYS A 79 11.43 9.61 -0.93
CA LYS A 79 10.12 10.26 -0.86
C LYS A 79 8.96 9.26 -0.82
N ILE A 80 9.17 8.04 -1.34
CA ILE A 80 8.16 6.98 -1.35
C ILE A 80 7.97 6.36 0.03
N ILE A 81 8.92 6.54 0.95
CA ILE A 81 8.80 6.07 2.31
C ILE A 81 7.97 7.09 3.11
N PRO A 82 6.63 6.95 3.23
CA PRO A 82 5.86 7.86 4.05
C PRO A 82 6.30 7.68 5.50
N GLN A 83 6.44 8.80 6.20
CA GLN A 83 6.69 8.79 7.63
C GLN A 83 5.54 8.06 8.33
N LEU A 84 5.86 7.00 9.06
CA LEU A 84 4.89 6.24 9.84
C LEU A 84 4.67 6.91 11.18
N THR A 85 3.43 6.85 11.65
CA THR A 85 3.01 7.43 12.91
C THR A 85 2.07 6.47 13.63
N GLU A 86 1.80 6.71 14.91
CA GLU A 86 0.87 5.89 15.67
C GLU A 86 -0.53 5.91 15.03
N GLY A 87 -0.95 7.06 14.49
CA GLY A 87 -2.23 7.19 13.79
C GLY A 87 -2.33 6.34 12.52
N ILE A 88 -1.26 6.26 11.71
CA ILE A 88 -1.25 5.41 10.50
C ILE A 88 -1.26 3.93 10.87
N THR A 89 -0.49 3.52 11.89
CA THR A 89 -0.49 2.12 12.35
C THR A 89 -1.82 1.73 12.99
N LEU A 90 -2.47 2.65 13.70
CA LEU A 90 -3.82 2.47 14.23
C LEU A 90 -4.82 2.25 13.10
N LEU A 91 -4.78 3.11 12.08
CA LEU A 91 -5.64 3.00 10.92
C LEU A 91 -5.47 1.66 10.20
N GLN A 92 -4.23 1.22 9.97
CA GLN A 92 -3.92 -0.10 9.41
C GLN A 92 -4.43 -1.25 10.29
N SER A 93 -4.34 -1.11 11.61
CA SER A 93 -4.86 -2.10 12.56
C SER A 93 -6.39 -2.22 12.50
N ILE A 94 -7.09 -1.09 12.40
CA ILE A 94 -8.54 -1.06 12.21
C ILE A 94 -8.92 -1.71 10.87
N SER A 95 -8.15 -1.47 9.81
CA SER A 95 -8.35 -2.14 8.51
C SER A 95 -8.22 -3.65 8.59
N ILE A 96 -7.33 -4.19 9.43
CA ILE A 96 -7.21 -5.64 9.66
C ILE A 96 -8.48 -6.18 10.30
N ILE A 97 -8.99 -5.50 11.34
CA ILE A 97 -10.23 -5.90 12.01
C ILE A 97 -11.38 -5.95 10.99
N TYR A 98 -11.52 -4.89 10.19
CA TYR A 98 -12.52 -4.84 9.12
C TYR A 98 -12.34 -5.97 8.10
N TRP A 99 -11.11 -6.22 7.63
CA TRP A 99 -10.80 -7.27 6.67
C TRP A 99 -11.16 -8.67 7.20
N ILE A 100 -10.86 -8.95 8.48
CA ILE A 100 -11.20 -10.21 9.14
C ILE A 100 -12.72 -10.39 9.24
N MET A 101 -13.46 -9.34 9.62
CA MET A 101 -14.92 -9.38 9.71
C MET A 101 -15.58 -9.65 8.36
N ASP A 102 -15.16 -8.93 7.31
CA ASP A 102 -15.76 -9.00 5.98
C ASP A 102 -15.47 -10.32 5.24
N ILE A 103 -14.39 -11.02 5.61
CA ILE A 103 -14.11 -12.37 5.08
C ILE A 103 -15.16 -13.41 5.51
N GLY A 104 -16.01 -13.13 6.50
CA GLY A 104 -16.96 -14.09 7.03
C GLY A 104 -16.26 -15.22 7.81
N PHE A 105 -15.16 -14.87 8.48
CA PHE A 105 -14.22 -15.81 9.12
C PHE A 105 -14.87 -16.82 10.09
N LEU A 106 -16.05 -16.50 10.64
CA LEU A 106 -16.76 -17.35 11.58
C LEU A 106 -17.26 -18.67 10.96
N ASP A 107 -17.33 -18.79 9.63
CA ASP A 107 -18.08 -19.87 9.00
C ASP A 107 -17.28 -21.01 8.35
N LYS A 108 -15.94 -20.93 8.23
CA LYS A 108 -15.01 -22.06 7.88
C LYS A 108 -13.60 -21.56 7.62
N THR A 109 -12.66 -21.79 8.53
CA THR A 109 -11.25 -21.47 8.28
C THR A 109 -10.28 -22.54 8.78
N SER A 110 -9.10 -22.58 8.14
CA SER A 110 -8.00 -23.47 8.52
C SER A 110 -7.33 -22.99 9.82
N THR A 111 -6.72 -23.90 10.58
CA THR A 111 -6.00 -23.59 11.82
C THR A 111 -4.91 -22.53 11.62
N LEU A 112 -4.23 -22.54 10.46
CA LEU A 112 -3.22 -21.55 10.11
C LEU A 112 -3.82 -20.13 10.03
N THR A 113 -4.99 -20.00 9.42
CA THR A 113 -5.70 -18.72 9.31
C THR A 113 -6.08 -18.17 10.69
N TYR A 114 -6.51 -19.04 11.61
CA TYR A 114 -6.82 -18.66 12.99
C TYR A 114 -5.58 -18.11 13.72
N ILE A 115 -4.44 -18.79 13.62
CA ILE A 115 -3.18 -18.34 14.23
C ILE A 115 -2.79 -16.95 13.70
N LEU A 116 -2.85 -16.75 12.38
CA LEU A 116 -2.51 -15.46 11.77
C LEU A 116 -3.43 -14.32 12.23
N ILE A 117 -4.71 -14.62 12.44
CA ILE A 117 -5.69 -13.65 12.96
C ILE A 117 -5.41 -13.29 14.41
N VAL A 118 -5.16 -14.29 15.26
CA VAL A 118 -4.82 -14.04 16.68
C VAL A 118 -3.58 -13.17 16.77
N ILE A 119 -2.56 -13.49 15.97
CA ILE A 119 -1.35 -12.66 15.85
C ILE A 119 -1.73 -11.25 15.40
N GLY A 120 -2.48 -11.10 14.31
CA GLY A 120 -2.91 -9.80 13.79
C GLY A 120 -3.67 -8.95 14.80
N LEU A 121 -4.61 -9.55 15.55
CA LEU A 121 -5.37 -8.88 16.61
C LEU A 121 -4.48 -8.47 17.79
N PHE A 122 -3.52 -9.31 18.19
CA PHE A 122 -2.53 -8.95 19.21
C PHE A 122 -1.75 -7.70 18.80
N PHE A 123 -1.29 -7.65 17.54
CA PHE A 123 -0.61 -6.47 17.01
C PHE A 123 -1.52 -5.24 16.95
N CYS A 124 -2.82 -5.40 16.66
CA CYS A 124 -3.78 -4.32 16.73
C CYS A 124 -3.82 -3.74 18.15
N ILE A 125 -3.92 -4.58 19.19
CA ILE A 125 -3.92 -4.12 20.59
C ILE A 125 -2.67 -3.28 20.90
N VAL A 126 -1.48 -3.73 20.47
CA VAL A 126 -0.23 -2.97 20.66
C VAL A 126 -0.31 -1.59 19.98
N SER A 127 -0.86 -1.52 18.77
CA SER A 127 -1.04 -0.25 18.06
C SER A 127 -2.03 0.69 18.79
N PHE A 128 -3.15 0.16 19.29
CA PHE A 128 -4.11 0.93 20.09
C PHE A 128 -3.48 1.50 21.36
N ILE A 129 -2.70 0.70 22.10
CA ILE A 129 -2.01 1.16 23.32
C ILE A 129 -1.08 2.32 22.99
N HIS A 130 -0.25 2.18 21.95
CA HIS A 130 0.69 3.24 21.57
C HIS A 130 -0.01 4.50 21.02
N ALA A 131 -1.15 4.36 20.36
CA ALA A 131 -1.90 5.49 19.80
C ALA A 131 -2.62 6.33 20.86
N PHE A 132 -3.01 5.73 21.99
CA PHE A 132 -3.76 6.40 23.07
C PHE A 132 -2.96 6.63 24.36
N THR A 133 -1.72 6.13 24.44
CA THR A 133 -0.83 6.32 25.60
C THR A 133 0.39 7.15 25.22
N TYR A 134 0.83 8.09 26.08
CA TYR A 134 2.05 8.89 25.88
C TYR A 134 3.35 8.09 26.12
N LEU A 135 3.37 6.82 25.73
CA LEU A 135 4.56 5.98 25.84
C LEU A 135 5.54 6.38 24.73
N ASN A 136 6.65 6.99 25.12
CA ASN A 136 7.74 7.28 24.21
C ASN A 136 8.18 6.00 23.50
N LEU A 137 8.14 6.03 22.18
CA LEU A 137 8.49 4.87 21.38
C LEU A 137 9.99 4.60 21.41
N THR A 138 10.34 3.47 22.02
CA THR A 138 11.72 2.98 22.00
C THR A 138 12.17 2.66 20.57
N ARG A 139 13.48 2.55 20.36
CA ARG A 139 14.03 2.12 19.07
C ARG A 139 13.47 0.77 18.61
N SER A 140 13.28 -0.16 19.54
CA SER A 140 12.75 -1.50 19.27
C SER A 140 11.27 -1.46 18.90
N SER A 141 10.46 -0.68 19.62
CA SER A 141 9.03 -0.49 19.31
C SER A 141 8.83 0.10 17.91
N ARG A 142 9.65 1.09 17.52
CA ARG A 142 9.60 1.69 16.17
C ARG A 142 9.98 0.70 15.07
N LEU A 143 11.02 -0.11 15.31
CA LEU A 143 11.41 -1.14 14.35
C LEU A 143 10.27 -2.15 14.15
N PHE A 144 9.73 -2.66 15.26
CA PHE A 144 8.65 -3.63 15.26
C PHE A 144 7.39 -3.11 14.55
N LEU A 145 6.91 -1.93 14.91
CA LEU A 145 5.72 -1.32 14.29
C LEU A 145 5.93 -1.01 12.80
N SER A 146 7.15 -0.65 12.39
CA SER A 146 7.48 -0.37 10.99
C SER A 146 7.53 -1.65 10.14
N ILE A 147 8.08 -2.74 10.68
CA ILE A 147 8.06 -4.06 10.04
C ILE A 147 6.61 -4.56 9.94
N TRP A 148 5.84 -4.46 11.04
CA TRP A 148 4.43 -4.82 11.07
C TRP A 148 3.60 -4.05 10.03
N SER A 149 3.77 -2.74 9.96
CA SER A 149 3.15 -1.89 8.94
C SER A 149 3.48 -2.36 7.52
N SER A 150 4.74 -2.75 7.28
CA SER A 150 5.18 -3.22 5.97
C SER A 150 4.52 -4.55 5.59
N LEU A 151 4.37 -5.47 6.56
CA LEU A 151 3.67 -6.74 6.36
C LEU A 151 2.19 -6.51 6.02
N ILE A 152 1.51 -5.61 6.74
CA ILE A 152 0.10 -5.26 6.48
C ILE A 152 -0.07 -4.68 5.07
N MET A 153 0.82 -3.77 4.67
CA MET A 153 0.77 -3.16 3.34
C MET A 153 0.94 -4.21 2.23
N ILE A 154 1.82 -5.20 2.42
CA ILE A 154 1.96 -6.31 1.47
C ILE A 154 0.70 -7.19 1.47
N LEU A 155 0.17 -7.54 2.64
CA LEU A 155 -1.04 -8.37 2.76
C LEU A 155 -2.22 -7.74 2.02
N PHE A 156 -2.53 -6.46 2.28
CA PHE A 156 -3.60 -5.75 1.58
C PHE A 156 -3.26 -5.47 0.12
N GLY A 157 -1.98 -5.36 -0.23
CA GLY A 157 -1.53 -5.24 -1.62
C GLY A 157 -1.82 -6.49 -2.43
N ILE A 158 -1.46 -7.67 -1.91
CA ILE A 158 -1.73 -8.96 -2.54
C ILE A 158 -3.23 -9.19 -2.65
N ASP A 159 -4.00 -8.94 -1.59
CA ASP A 159 -5.47 -9.09 -1.62
C ASP A 159 -6.09 -8.15 -2.66
N HIS A 160 -5.60 -6.92 -2.78
CA HIS A 160 -6.07 -5.95 -3.77
C HIS A 160 -5.75 -6.38 -5.21
N ILE A 161 -4.50 -6.74 -5.50
CA ILE A 161 -4.08 -7.25 -6.81
C ILE A 161 -4.93 -8.47 -7.19
N TYR A 162 -5.01 -9.46 -6.29
CA TYR A 162 -5.75 -10.69 -6.53
C TYR A 162 -7.22 -10.42 -6.84
N ARG A 163 -7.88 -9.56 -6.07
CA ARG A 163 -9.32 -9.28 -6.24
C ARG A 163 -9.62 -8.44 -7.47
N VAL A 164 -8.81 -7.42 -7.78
CA VAL A 164 -9.02 -6.58 -8.97
C VAL A 164 -8.86 -7.40 -10.25
N TYR A 165 -7.95 -8.37 -10.29
CA TYR A 165 -7.79 -9.23 -11.45
C TYR A 165 -8.80 -10.39 -11.52
N LYS A 166 -9.30 -10.90 -10.39
CA LYS A 166 -10.25 -12.04 -10.38
C LYS A 166 -11.73 -11.69 -10.31
N PHE A 167 -12.12 -10.58 -9.69
CA PHE A 167 -13.53 -10.26 -9.46
C PHE A 167 -13.95 -9.05 -10.30
N THR A 168 -14.73 -9.30 -11.35
CA THR A 168 -15.12 -8.28 -12.34
C THR A 168 -16.53 -7.72 -12.16
N TYR A 169 -17.33 -8.21 -11.19
CA TYR A 169 -18.74 -7.82 -11.09
C TYR A 169 -19.16 -7.60 -9.63
N PHE A 170 -19.65 -6.40 -9.33
CA PHE A 170 -20.30 -6.07 -8.08
C PHE A 170 -21.43 -5.09 -8.38
N ILE A 171 -22.70 -5.51 -8.23
CA ILE A 171 -23.98 -4.74 -8.35
C ILE A 171 -24.64 -4.75 -9.75
N ASP A 172 -25.98 -4.83 -9.84
CA ASP A 172 -26.73 -4.91 -11.11
C ASP A 172 -26.76 -3.60 -11.93
N TYR A 173 -26.22 -2.50 -11.38
CA TYR A 173 -26.21 -1.18 -12.03
C TYR A 173 -24.92 -0.95 -12.81
N LYS A 174 -24.96 -1.23 -14.11
CA LYS A 174 -23.84 -1.14 -15.07
C LYS A 174 -22.92 0.09 -14.88
N MET A 175 -23.48 1.29 -14.71
CA MET A 175 -22.70 2.53 -14.58
C MET A 175 -21.92 2.65 -13.27
N LEU A 176 -22.52 2.25 -12.15
CA LEU A 176 -21.87 2.31 -10.83
C LEU A 176 -20.72 1.30 -10.76
N ASN A 177 -20.90 0.13 -11.37
CA ASN A 177 -19.85 -0.87 -11.51
C ASN A 177 -18.66 -0.37 -12.31
N ASP A 178 -18.91 0.27 -13.45
CA ASP A 178 -17.85 0.78 -14.30
C ASP A 178 -17.02 1.85 -13.58
N ALA A 179 -17.69 2.75 -12.84
CA ALA A 179 -17.01 3.75 -12.01
C ALA A 179 -16.20 3.11 -10.87
N LEU A 180 -16.75 2.12 -10.18
CA LEU A 180 -16.04 1.37 -9.14
C LEU A 180 -14.85 0.59 -9.69
N ASN A 181 -14.96 0.03 -10.90
CA ASN A 181 -13.86 -0.66 -11.56
C ASN A 181 -12.74 0.33 -11.93
N ILE A 182 -13.08 1.49 -12.50
CA ILE A 182 -12.10 2.56 -12.78
C ILE A 182 -11.39 2.99 -11.48
N LEU A 183 -12.15 3.21 -10.40
CA LEU A 183 -11.60 3.58 -9.09
C LEU A 183 -10.68 2.50 -8.53
N GLN A 184 -11.06 1.23 -8.63
CA GLN A 184 -10.27 0.09 -8.18
C GLN A 184 -8.91 0.02 -8.88
N TYR A 185 -8.90 0.08 -10.21
CA TYR A 185 -7.66 0.06 -10.99
C TYR A 185 -6.80 1.30 -10.72
N PHE A 186 -7.42 2.48 -10.58
CA PHE A 186 -6.71 3.70 -10.20
C PHE A 186 -6.04 3.59 -8.82
N LEU A 187 -6.79 3.13 -7.80
CA LEU A 187 -6.26 2.90 -6.46
C LEU A 187 -5.18 1.82 -6.46
N LEU A 188 -5.31 0.79 -7.30
CA LEU A 188 -4.26 -0.21 -7.50
C LEU A 188 -2.98 0.47 -8.01
N GLY A 189 -3.08 1.30 -9.04
CA GLY A 189 -1.97 2.11 -9.54
C GLY A 189 -1.27 2.96 -8.47
N VAL A 190 -2.06 3.69 -7.66
CA VAL A 190 -1.54 4.46 -6.52
C VAL A 190 -0.84 3.55 -5.50
N SER A 191 -1.44 2.39 -5.20
CA SER A 191 -0.94 1.46 -4.19
C SER A 191 0.35 0.74 -4.58
N LEU A 192 0.59 0.49 -5.87
CA LEU A 192 1.73 -0.31 -6.35
C LEU A 192 3.08 0.24 -5.87
N MET A 193 3.27 1.55 -5.89
CA MET A 193 4.52 2.16 -5.40
C MET A 193 4.77 1.86 -3.92
N TYR A 194 3.70 1.86 -3.11
CA TYR A 194 3.78 1.53 -1.69
C TYR A 194 3.98 0.04 -1.48
N ILE A 195 3.28 -0.82 -2.22
CA ILE A 195 3.40 -2.27 -2.12
C ILE A 195 4.84 -2.69 -2.41
N PHE A 196 5.39 -2.25 -3.55
CA PHE A 196 6.76 -2.59 -3.93
C PHE A 196 7.79 -2.00 -2.97
N GLN A 197 7.60 -0.78 -2.44
CA GLN A 197 8.50 -0.22 -1.43
C GLN A 197 8.50 -1.05 -0.14
N ASN A 198 7.32 -1.44 0.37
CA ASN A 198 7.24 -2.26 1.57
C ASN A 198 7.82 -3.67 1.32
N PHE A 199 7.64 -4.22 0.12
CA PHE A 199 8.29 -5.46 -0.31
C PHE A 199 9.81 -5.33 -0.32
N TYR A 200 10.36 -4.27 -0.94
CA TYR A 200 11.79 -4.00 -0.96
C TYR A 200 12.39 -3.86 0.44
N MET A 201 11.68 -3.20 1.36
CA MET A 201 12.10 -3.08 2.76
C MET A 201 12.08 -4.42 3.51
N LEU A 202 11.24 -5.37 3.10
CA LEU A 202 11.16 -6.69 3.74
C LEU A 202 12.08 -7.74 3.09
N PHE A 203 12.49 -7.51 1.85
CA PHE A 203 13.33 -8.44 1.08
C PHE A 203 14.61 -8.89 1.81
N PRO A 204 15.38 -8.02 2.49
CA PRO A 204 16.62 -8.42 3.17
C PRO A 204 16.45 -9.40 4.34
N TYR A 205 15.24 -9.55 4.87
CA TYR A 205 14.95 -10.50 5.95
C TYR A 205 14.74 -11.93 5.45
N LEU A 206 14.49 -12.11 4.14
CA LEU A 206 14.32 -13.43 3.55
C LEU A 206 15.68 -14.16 3.45
N PRO A 207 15.73 -15.48 3.69
CA PRO A 207 16.95 -16.24 3.53
C PRO A 207 17.39 -16.23 2.06
N ASP A 208 18.66 -15.91 1.81
CA ASP A 208 19.23 -16.03 0.47
C ASP A 208 19.61 -17.50 0.23
N LYS A 209 19.04 -18.10 -0.83
CA LYS A 209 19.35 -19.49 -1.21
C LYS A 209 20.81 -19.67 -1.61
N TYR A 210 21.46 -18.61 -2.07
CA TYR A 210 22.83 -18.63 -2.62
C TYR A 210 23.87 -18.03 -1.67
N ARG A 211 23.45 -17.41 -0.56
CA ARG A 211 24.35 -16.87 0.46
C ARG A 211 23.87 -17.33 1.84
N PRO A 212 24.66 -18.11 2.60
CA PRO A 212 24.32 -18.42 3.98
C PRO A 212 24.23 -17.13 4.80
N TYR A 213 23.47 -17.14 5.91
CA TYR A 213 23.34 -16.02 6.87
C TYR A 213 24.71 -15.58 7.40
N GLY A 214 25.36 -14.72 6.63
CA GLY A 214 26.74 -14.28 6.83
C GLY A 214 26.83 -12.81 7.20
N LYS A 215 28.06 -12.30 7.23
CA LYS A 215 28.34 -10.91 7.62
C LYS A 215 27.66 -9.89 6.70
N ASP A 216 27.57 -10.19 5.40
CA ASP A 216 26.98 -9.29 4.40
C ASP A 216 25.45 -9.20 4.56
N GLN A 217 24.74 -10.32 4.66
CA GLN A 217 23.29 -10.29 4.92
C GLN A 217 22.96 -9.61 6.25
N MET A 218 23.78 -9.82 7.28
CA MET A 218 23.60 -9.15 8.58
C MET A 218 23.87 -7.64 8.50
N LYS A 219 24.72 -7.19 7.58
CA LYS A 219 24.93 -5.76 7.28
C LYS A 219 23.69 -5.19 6.60
N ASP A 220 23.15 -5.87 5.59
CA ASP A 220 21.94 -5.45 4.88
C ASP A 220 20.73 -5.36 5.83
N ILE A 221 20.52 -6.37 6.67
CA ILE A 221 19.48 -6.36 7.72
C ILE A 221 19.67 -5.16 8.67
N ARG A 222 20.91 -4.84 9.04
CA ARG A 222 21.21 -3.72 9.94
C ARG A 222 20.89 -2.37 9.31
N ASP A 223 21.18 -2.21 8.02
CA ASP A 223 20.90 -0.98 7.29
C ASP A 223 19.40 -0.81 7.02
N THR A 224 18.71 -1.91 6.71
CA THR A 224 17.24 -1.96 6.59
C THR A 224 16.56 -1.68 7.93
N ASN A 225 17.07 -2.21 9.04
CA ASN A 225 16.58 -1.86 10.39
C ASN A 225 16.68 -0.35 10.66
N LYS A 226 17.80 0.29 10.27
CA LYS A 226 17.93 1.76 10.40
C LYS A 226 16.90 2.49 9.55
N MET A 227 16.61 2.01 8.35
CA MET A 227 15.58 2.57 7.47
C MET A 227 14.19 2.47 8.11
N HIS A 228 13.81 1.29 8.63
CA HIS A 228 12.55 1.09 9.35
C HIS A 228 12.40 2.02 10.56
N ILE A 229 13.47 2.16 11.36
CA ILE A 229 13.48 3.04 12.53
C ILE A 229 13.37 4.51 12.13
N LYS A 230 14.05 4.92 11.06
CA LYS A 230 14.04 6.31 10.57
C LYS A 230 12.68 6.70 9.98
N ARG A 231 11.99 5.75 9.34
CA ARG A 231 10.64 5.94 8.79
C ARG A 231 9.61 6.27 9.86
N TYR A 232 9.75 5.71 11.07
CA TYR A 232 8.79 5.95 12.15
C TYR A 232 9.09 7.30 12.82
N SER A 233 8.06 8.14 12.91
CA SER A 233 8.13 9.47 13.51
C SER A 233 8.72 9.44 14.92
N ARG A 234 9.53 10.45 15.25
CA ARG A 234 9.97 10.69 16.63
C ARG A 234 8.93 11.47 17.42
N GLU A 235 8.13 12.26 16.72
CA GLU A 235 7.05 13.04 17.30
C GLU A 235 5.82 12.17 17.45
N GLN A 236 5.28 12.15 18.65
CA GLN A 236 4.06 11.44 18.96
C GLN A 236 2.85 12.23 18.46
N ILE A 237 1.92 11.53 17.81
CA ILE A 237 0.66 12.13 17.38
C ILE A 237 -0.22 12.51 18.59
N LYS A 238 -0.94 13.63 18.47
CA LYS A 238 -1.93 14.04 19.47
C LYS A 238 -3.03 13.00 19.56
N LYS A 239 -3.46 12.65 20.77
CA LYS A 239 -4.57 11.70 21.00
C LYS A 239 -5.85 12.08 20.23
N THR A 240 -6.08 13.36 19.98
CA THR A 240 -7.22 13.86 19.19
C THR A 240 -7.14 13.44 17.72
N ASP A 241 -5.94 13.35 17.15
CA ASP A 241 -5.72 12.86 15.78
C ASP A 241 -5.87 11.33 15.73
N SER A 242 -5.41 10.60 16.76
CA SER A 242 -5.65 9.16 16.89
C SER A 242 -7.15 8.83 17.02
N PHE A 243 -7.87 9.59 17.83
CA PHE A 243 -9.32 9.45 17.99
C PHE A 243 -10.06 9.77 16.69
N LEU A 244 -9.63 10.80 15.97
CA LEU A 244 -10.16 11.12 14.66
C LEU A 244 -9.90 9.98 13.65
N ALA A 245 -8.70 9.38 13.66
CA ALA A 245 -8.39 8.22 12.83
C ALA A 245 -9.34 7.06 13.09
N LEU A 246 -9.63 6.80 14.37
CA LEU A 246 -10.56 5.76 14.80
C LEU A 246 -11.98 6.02 14.30
N ILE A 247 -12.54 7.22 14.51
CA ILE A 247 -13.89 7.56 14.05
C ILE A 247 -13.97 7.53 12.52
N PHE A 248 -12.99 8.10 11.82
CA PHE A 248 -12.98 8.17 10.36
C PHE A 248 -12.93 6.78 9.73
N SER A 249 -11.95 5.96 10.10
CA SER A 249 -11.79 4.62 9.53
C SER A 249 -12.89 3.67 9.99
N GLY A 250 -13.23 3.68 11.28
CA GLY A 250 -14.32 2.88 11.84
C GLY A 250 -15.68 3.21 11.23
N GLY A 251 -15.99 4.50 11.05
CA GLY A 251 -17.23 4.95 10.43
C GLY A 251 -17.35 4.51 8.96
N ILE A 252 -16.28 4.68 8.17
CA ILE A 252 -16.26 4.25 6.76
C ILE A 252 -16.40 2.72 6.67
N TYR A 253 -15.66 1.97 7.48
CA TYR A 253 -15.73 0.51 7.44
C TYR A 253 -17.06 -0.03 7.95
N TYR A 254 -17.62 0.55 9.00
CA TYR A 254 -18.96 0.18 9.49
C TYR A 254 -20.04 0.43 8.43
N ALA A 255 -20.00 1.60 7.78
CA ALA A 255 -20.91 1.90 6.67
C ALA A 255 -20.71 0.93 5.51
N ASN A 256 -19.46 0.63 5.13
CA ASN A 256 -19.21 -0.31 4.04
C ASN A 256 -19.65 -1.74 4.37
N TYR A 257 -19.44 -2.20 5.61
CA TYR A 257 -19.89 -3.50 6.09
C TYR A 257 -21.41 -3.61 6.10
N SER A 258 -22.12 -2.56 6.54
CA SER A 258 -23.58 -2.58 6.67
C SER A 258 -24.32 -2.40 5.34
N TYR A 259 -23.78 -1.60 4.43
CA TYR A 259 -24.45 -1.22 3.17
C TYR A 259 -23.80 -1.82 1.92
N HIS A 260 -22.70 -2.56 2.04
CA HIS A 260 -21.96 -3.17 0.93
C HIS A 260 -21.66 -2.21 -0.24
N ILE A 261 -21.29 -0.96 0.09
CA ILE A 261 -21.12 0.14 -0.86
C ILE A 261 -20.06 -0.20 -1.92
N MET A 262 -18.94 -0.79 -1.49
CA MET A 262 -17.85 -1.21 -2.37
C MET A 262 -17.14 -2.45 -1.82
N PRO A 263 -16.37 -3.17 -2.66
CA PRO A 263 -15.56 -4.28 -2.19
C PRO A 263 -14.57 -3.87 -1.08
N ARG A 264 -14.35 -4.76 -0.10
CA ARG A 264 -13.48 -4.47 1.06
C ARG A 264 -12.09 -3.97 0.70
N HIS A 265 -11.46 -4.53 -0.32
CA HIS A 265 -10.11 -4.15 -0.74
C HIS A 265 -10.09 -2.70 -1.24
N THR A 266 -11.12 -2.31 -1.99
CA THR A 266 -11.31 -0.94 -2.47
C THR A 266 -11.50 0.01 -1.29
N ALA A 267 -12.37 -0.35 -0.33
CA ALA A 267 -12.62 0.47 0.85
C ALA A 267 -11.35 0.68 1.69
N ILE A 268 -10.55 -0.37 1.91
CA ILE A 268 -9.30 -0.28 2.66
C ILE A 268 -8.32 0.69 1.98
N TRP A 269 -8.08 0.51 0.67
CA TRP A 269 -7.16 1.36 -0.08
C TRP A 269 -7.67 2.79 -0.24
N LEU A 270 -8.98 2.98 -0.35
CA LEU A 270 -9.59 4.31 -0.37
C LEU A 270 -9.34 5.05 0.96
N VAL A 271 -9.51 4.38 2.10
CA VAL A 271 -9.19 4.94 3.41
C VAL A 271 -7.71 5.27 3.54
N PHE A 272 -6.81 4.39 3.07
CA PHE A 272 -5.37 4.64 3.07
C PHE A 272 -4.97 5.85 2.23
N TRP A 273 -5.69 6.09 1.13
CA TRP A 273 -5.44 7.21 0.23
C TRP A 273 -6.02 8.53 0.74
N ILE A 274 -7.26 8.52 1.25
CA ILE A 274 -7.96 9.73 1.70
C ILE A 274 -7.47 10.19 3.07
N PHE A 275 -7.17 9.28 4.00
CA PHE A 275 -6.88 9.69 5.37
C PHE A 275 -5.67 10.63 5.52
N PRO A 276 -4.53 10.41 4.85
CA PRO A 276 -3.40 11.34 4.91
C PRO A 276 -3.74 12.72 4.34
N THR A 277 -4.54 12.78 3.27
CA THR A 277 -4.97 14.07 2.69
C THR A 277 -5.93 14.80 3.62
N PHE A 278 -6.83 14.07 4.29
CA PHE A 278 -7.70 14.61 5.32
C PHE A 278 -6.92 15.24 6.49
N LEU A 279 -5.90 14.54 7.01
CA LEU A 279 -5.03 15.10 8.06
C LEU A 279 -4.28 16.34 7.61
N TRP A 280 -3.78 16.36 6.36
CA TRP A 280 -3.11 17.53 5.79
C TRP A 280 -4.07 18.73 5.69
N ILE A 281 -5.29 18.53 5.21
CA ILE A 281 -6.32 19.59 5.13
C ILE A 281 -6.61 20.15 6.53
N LYS A 282 -6.83 19.28 7.51
CA LYS A 282 -7.01 19.69 8.91
C LYS A 282 -5.83 20.55 9.37
N ALA A 283 -4.60 20.09 9.17
CA ALA A 283 -3.41 20.83 9.57
C ALA A 283 -3.35 22.22 8.92
N VAL A 284 -3.64 22.35 7.63
CA VAL A 284 -3.64 23.64 6.90
C VAL A 284 -4.73 24.59 7.41
N ILE A 285 -5.94 24.09 7.68
CA ILE A 285 -7.05 24.92 8.18
C ILE A 285 -6.72 25.43 9.59
N PHE A 286 -6.33 24.54 10.50
CA PHE A 286 -6.06 24.90 11.89
C PHE A 286 -4.79 25.75 12.08
N THR A 287 -3.78 25.61 11.21
CA THR A 287 -2.59 26.49 11.23
C THR A 287 -2.88 27.88 10.64
N LYS A 288 -3.78 27.99 9.64
CA LYS A 288 -4.22 29.30 9.12
C LYS A 288 -5.07 30.08 10.13
N THR A 289 -5.84 29.40 10.98
CA THR A 289 -6.61 30.04 12.07
C THR A 289 -5.76 30.48 13.26
N LEU A 290 -4.50 30.04 13.36
CA LEU A 290 -3.56 30.39 14.43
C LEU A 290 -2.44 31.34 13.98
N LYS A 291 -2.69 32.19 12.96
CA LYS A 291 -1.82 33.36 12.77
C LYS A 291 -1.94 34.26 14.01
N PRO A 292 -0.83 34.67 14.64
CA PRO A 292 -0.86 35.42 15.88
C PRO A 292 -1.52 36.78 15.68
N ILE A 293 -2.37 37.15 16.63
CA ILE A 293 -2.42 38.54 17.08
C ILE A 293 -1.04 38.81 17.68
N ASN A 294 -0.22 39.50 16.91
CA ASN A 294 0.75 40.54 17.31
C ASN A 294 1.47 41.05 16.06
#